data_AF-A0A2R6E7V9-F1
#
_entry.id   AF-A0A2R6E7V9-F1
#
_cell.length_a   1.000
_cell.length_b   1.000
_cell.length_c   1.000
_cell.angle_alpha   90.00
_cell.angle_beta   90.00
_cell.angle_gamma   90.00
#
_symmetry.space_group_name_H-M   'P 1'
#
loop_
_entity.id
_entity.type
_entity.pdbx_description
1 polymer ?
#
loop_
_entity_poly.entity_id
_entity_poly.type
_entity_poly.pdbx_seq_one_letter_code
_entity_poly.pdbx_strand_id
1 'polypeptide(L)'
;MAVARFETRFAAAETDAERAAVVAATLNETRDRVATLEMRLATLEARRTNGTISRGWFEVETSWLLASAENQDRVLARLERAARRLPPASLRRHNASVARIRIVRARADELLARERPDIHRTSFDRQFYREVAAFADRFNESARAGESGTVERFLDSERVTFVVESPGGPPAVVSFRTTDDGRIVDLRAGARPDATVRFRTDARTARRLFAAENPRAAFARALLDGDVTARGVGPGNRFKWGVRTGVLRGVRAVRGLQEGIAGVV
;
A
#
# COMPACT_ATOMS: atom_id res chain seq x y z
N MET A 1 -20.59 5.68 0.71
CA MET A 1 -21.31 5.51 1.99
C MET A 1 -21.69 6.84 2.66
N ALA A 2 -20.75 7.75 2.98
CA ALA A 2 -21.10 8.99 3.71
C ALA A 2 -22.09 9.91 2.98
N VAL A 3 -21.89 10.13 1.67
CA VAL A 3 -22.81 10.91 0.82
C VAL A 3 -24.22 10.31 0.83
N ALA A 4 -24.35 9.00 0.57
CA ALA A 4 -25.64 8.33 0.55
C ALA A 4 -26.38 8.44 1.89
N ARG A 5 -25.68 8.24 3.01
CA ARG A 5 -26.26 8.40 4.36
C ARG A 5 -26.76 9.83 4.60
N PHE A 6 -25.97 10.82 4.21
CA PHE A 6 -26.38 12.23 4.27
C PHE A 6 -27.64 12.46 3.45
N GLU A 7 -27.68 11.99 2.20
CA GLU A 7 -28.81 12.17 1.29
C GLU A 7 -30.09 11.55 1.83
N THR A 8 -30.02 10.32 2.36
CA THR A 8 -31.17 9.65 2.99
C THR A 8 -31.73 10.48 4.15
N ARG A 9 -30.86 10.93 5.07
CA ARG A 9 -31.28 11.76 6.22
C ARG A 9 -31.81 13.12 5.80
N PHE A 10 -31.22 13.72 4.77
CA PHE A 10 -31.62 15.02 4.25
C PHE A 10 -32.98 14.95 3.56
N ALA A 11 -33.26 13.87 2.83
CA ALA A 11 -34.55 13.63 2.18
C ALA A 11 -35.66 13.31 3.18
N ALA A 12 -35.34 12.62 4.28
CA ALA A 12 -36.29 12.30 5.34
C ALA A 12 -36.67 13.49 6.23
N ALA A 13 -35.89 14.57 6.21
CA ALA A 13 -36.19 15.78 6.98
C ALA A 13 -37.35 16.56 6.34
N GLU A 14 -38.36 16.88 7.14
CA GLU A 14 -39.61 17.47 6.68
C GLU A 14 -39.50 18.99 6.62
N THR A 15 -38.80 19.58 7.58
CA THR A 15 -38.63 21.03 7.70
C THR A 15 -37.25 21.51 7.28
N ASP A 16 -37.16 22.80 6.91
CA ASP A 16 -35.87 23.44 6.59
C ASP A 16 -34.93 23.51 7.79
N ALA A 17 -35.47 23.58 9.01
CA ALA A 17 -34.68 23.52 10.24
C ALA A 17 -34.05 22.14 10.43
N GLU A 18 -34.81 21.07 10.23
CA GLU A 18 -34.29 19.69 10.30
C GLU A 18 -33.26 19.42 9.20
N ARG A 19 -33.51 19.87 7.96
CA ARG A 19 -32.53 19.77 6.86
C ARG A 19 -31.25 20.52 7.20
N ALA A 20 -31.35 21.72 7.76
CA ALA A 20 -30.19 22.50 8.22
C ALA A 20 -29.43 21.78 9.35
N ALA A 21 -30.13 21.13 10.28
CA ALA A 21 -29.52 20.32 11.34
C ALA A 21 -28.78 19.09 10.77
N VAL A 22 -29.33 18.41 9.75
CA VAL A 22 -28.65 17.30 9.06
C VAL A 22 -27.37 17.77 8.36
N VAL A 23 -27.41 18.94 7.70
CA VAL A 23 -26.21 19.55 7.10
C VAL A 23 -25.17 19.87 8.19
N ALA A 24 -25.60 20.47 9.31
CA ALA A 24 -24.72 20.82 10.42
C ALA A 24 -24.01 19.58 11.02
N ALA A 25 -24.77 18.52 11.30
CA ALA A 25 -24.22 17.29 11.87
C ALA A 25 -23.17 16.67 10.94
N THR A 26 -23.49 16.58 9.64
CA THR A 26 -22.56 16.02 8.64
C THR A 26 -21.34 16.91 8.43
N LEU A 27 -21.52 18.25 8.46
CA LEU A 27 -20.42 19.20 8.35
C LEU A 27 -19.45 19.08 9.54
N ASN A 28 -19.96 18.94 10.77
CA ASN A 28 -19.12 18.77 11.96
C ASN A 28 -18.33 17.46 11.88
N GLU A 29 -18.97 16.35 11.53
CA GLU A 29 -18.29 15.07 11.34
C GLU A 29 -17.20 15.17 10.26
N THR A 30 -17.51 15.83 9.13
CA THR A 30 -16.55 15.99 8.04
C THR A 30 -15.38 16.91 8.44
N ARG A 31 -15.65 17.98 9.19
CA ARG A 31 -14.61 18.88 9.73
C ARG A 31 -13.65 18.14 10.64
N ASP A 32 -14.16 17.33 11.57
CA ASP A 32 -13.32 16.61 12.53
C ASP A 32 -12.47 15.55 11.81
N ARG A 33 -13.01 14.93 10.75
CA ARG A 33 -12.25 14.05 9.86
C ARG A 33 -11.14 14.79 9.10
N VAL A 34 -11.43 15.96 8.52
CA VAL A 34 -10.40 16.77 7.83
C VAL A 34 -9.29 17.18 8.81
N ALA A 35 -9.63 17.64 10.00
CA ALA A 35 -8.66 17.97 11.04
C ALA A 35 -7.80 16.76 11.44
N THR A 36 -8.40 15.57 11.54
CA THR A 36 -7.67 14.33 11.81
C THR A 36 -6.69 13.98 10.68
N LEU A 37 -7.08 14.21 9.42
CA LEU A 37 -6.20 13.99 8.27
C LEU A 37 -5.03 14.97 8.28
N GLU A 38 -5.24 16.25 8.58
CA GLU A 38 -4.17 17.24 8.74
C GLU A 38 -3.17 16.86 9.82
N MET A 39 -3.65 16.53 11.03
CA MET A 39 -2.78 16.10 12.13
C MET A 39 -1.95 14.87 11.77
N ARG A 40 -2.58 13.93 11.05
CA ARG A 40 -1.91 12.71 10.61
C ARG A 40 -0.86 12.99 9.55
N LEU A 41 -1.10 13.90 8.63
CA LEU A 41 -0.11 14.31 7.64
C LEU A 41 1.11 14.92 8.33
N ALA A 42 0.91 15.87 9.24
CA ALA A 42 1.99 16.48 10.01
C ALA A 42 2.80 15.43 10.81
N THR A 43 2.11 14.45 11.41
CA THR A 43 2.76 13.33 12.11
C THR A 43 3.61 12.48 11.15
N LEU A 44 3.09 12.16 9.96
CA LEU A 44 3.83 11.39 8.95
C LEU A 44 5.06 12.16 8.47
N GLU A 45 4.94 13.47 8.24
CA GLU A 45 6.06 14.34 7.82
C GLU A 45 7.15 14.41 8.88
N ALA A 46 6.78 14.60 10.16
CA ALA A 46 7.71 14.60 11.27
C ALA A 46 8.44 13.26 11.41
N ARG A 47 7.69 12.14 11.32
CA ARG A 47 8.26 10.79 11.36
C ARG A 47 9.16 10.48 10.17
N ARG A 48 8.86 11.03 9.00
CA ARG A 48 9.71 10.88 7.82
C ARG A 48 11.01 11.66 7.98
N THR A 49 10.92 12.88 8.52
CA THR A 49 12.05 13.79 8.75
C THR A 49 13.01 13.25 9.80
N ASN A 50 12.52 12.69 10.90
CA ASN A 50 13.35 12.09 11.94
C ASN A 50 13.78 10.64 11.63
N GLY A 51 13.42 10.10 10.46
CA GLY A 51 13.84 8.76 10.02
C GLY A 51 13.10 7.58 10.66
N THR A 52 12.08 7.82 11.50
CA THR A 52 11.31 6.73 12.15
C THR A 52 10.37 5.98 11.21
N ILE A 53 10.16 6.48 9.99
CA ILE A 53 9.49 5.74 8.90
C ILE A 53 10.28 5.84 7.60
N SER A 54 10.21 4.77 6.80
CA SER A 54 10.80 4.75 5.46
C SER A 54 10.06 5.67 4.49
N ARG A 55 10.74 6.04 3.39
CA ARG A 55 10.14 6.84 2.31
C ARG A 55 8.90 6.17 1.71
N GLY A 56 8.98 4.90 1.36
CA GLY A 56 7.84 4.20 0.74
C GLY A 56 6.66 4.04 1.70
N TRP A 57 6.91 3.85 3.00
CA TRP A 57 5.84 3.85 4.01
C TRP A 57 5.14 5.21 4.10
N PHE A 58 5.92 6.29 4.11
CA PHE A 58 5.38 7.65 4.07
C PHE A 58 4.54 7.89 2.81
N GLU A 59 5.04 7.49 1.63
CA GLU A 59 4.32 7.62 0.37
C GLU A 59 2.96 6.91 0.44
N VAL A 60 2.94 5.62 0.83
CA VAL A 60 1.70 4.82 1.01
C VAL A 60 0.70 5.48 1.93
N GLU A 61 1.12 5.83 3.14
CA GLU A 61 0.25 6.45 4.12
C GLU A 61 -0.32 7.79 3.63
N THR A 62 0.49 8.60 2.95
CA THR A 62 0.07 9.88 2.37
C THR A 62 -0.94 9.67 1.23
N SER A 63 -0.74 8.71 0.33
CA SER A 63 -1.73 8.44 -0.73
C SER A 63 -3.11 8.07 -0.18
N TRP A 64 -3.15 7.23 0.86
CA TRP A 64 -4.42 6.88 1.52
C TRP A 64 -5.07 8.08 2.21
N LEU A 65 -4.25 8.94 2.81
CA LEU A 65 -4.68 10.19 3.42
C LEU A 65 -5.32 11.12 2.39
N LEU A 66 -4.67 11.32 1.24
CA LEU A 66 -5.17 12.16 0.15
C LEU A 66 -6.46 11.58 -0.48
N ALA A 67 -6.53 10.26 -0.68
CA ALA A 67 -7.77 9.62 -1.12
C ALA A 67 -8.92 9.80 -0.10
N SER A 68 -8.61 9.80 1.20
CA SER A 68 -9.58 10.08 2.25
C SER A 68 -10.03 11.54 2.27
N ALA A 69 -9.12 12.48 2.00
CA ALA A 69 -9.40 13.90 1.85
C ALA A 69 -10.31 14.18 0.64
N GLU A 70 -10.06 13.54 -0.51
CA GLU A 70 -10.96 13.64 -1.67
C GLU A 70 -12.38 13.17 -1.35
N ASN A 71 -12.50 12.05 -0.62
CA ASN A 71 -13.79 11.56 -0.21
C ASN A 71 -14.52 12.58 0.68
N GLN A 72 -13.80 13.33 1.53
CA GLN A 72 -14.38 14.41 2.33
C GLN A 72 -14.74 15.62 1.46
N ASP A 73 -13.91 16.02 0.49
CA ASP A 73 -14.23 17.10 -0.45
C ASP A 73 -15.53 16.80 -1.22
N ARG A 74 -15.73 15.57 -1.68
CA ARG A 74 -16.99 15.16 -2.33
C ARG A 74 -18.20 15.30 -1.41
N VAL A 75 -18.04 14.98 -0.11
CA VAL A 75 -19.10 15.21 0.89
C VAL A 75 -19.36 16.71 1.06
N LEU A 76 -18.32 17.53 1.23
CA LEU A 76 -18.44 18.99 1.38
C LEU A 76 -19.11 19.64 0.17
N ALA A 77 -18.74 19.23 -1.05
CA ALA A 77 -19.38 19.68 -2.29
C ALA A 77 -20.87 19.27 -2.34
N ARG A 78 -21.25 18.14 -1.74
CA ARG A 78 -22.66 17.74 -1.62
C ARG A 78 -23.40 18.59 -0.58
N LEU A 79 -22.78 18.83 0.58
CA LEU A 79 -23.32 19.69 1.63
C LEU A 79 -23.54 21.11 1.12
N GLU A 80 -22.58 21.70 0.40
CA GLU A 80 -22.70 23.05 -0.14
C GLU A 80 -23.90 23.17 -1.10
N ARG A 81 -24.06 22.19 -2.00
CA ARG A 81 -25.21 22.13 -2.93
C ARG A 81 -26.55 22.03 -2.19
N ALA A 82 -26.61 21.26 -1.11
CA ALA A 82 -27.82 21.13 -0.30
C ALA A 82 -28.10 22.42 0.49
N ALA A 83 -27.08 23.00 1.12
CA ALA A 83 -27.19 24.23 1.90
C ALA A 83 -27.69 25.40 1.04
N ARG A 84 -27.23 25.54 -0.21
CA ARG A 84 -27.72 26.59 -1.12
C ARG A 84 -29.21 26.55 -1.41
N ARG A 85 -29.90 25.44 -1.13
CA ARG A 85 -31.35 25.27 -1.31
C ARG A 85 -32.15 25.58 -0.05
N LEU A 86 -31.49 25.86 1.08
CA LEU A 86 -32.14 26.11 2.37
C LEU A 86 -32.13 27.61 2.72
N PRO A 87 -33.10 28.08 3.52
CA PRO A 87 -33.11 29.45 4.02
C PRO A 87 -31.83 29.78 4.81
N PRO A 88 -31.16 30.92 4.53
CA PRO A 88 -29.93 31.31 5.22
C PRO A 88 -30.07 31.43 6.74
N ALA A 89 -31.25 31.84 7.23
CA ALA A 89 -31.52 31.96 8.66
C ALA A 89 -31.51 30.59 9.37
N SER A 90 -32.07 29.55 8.74
CA SER A 90 -32.05 28.19 9.28
C SER A 90 -30.62 27.63 9.32
N LEU A 91 -29.85 27.81 8.25
CA LEU A 91 -28.44 27.41 8.22
C LEU A 91 -27.60 28.11 9.29
N ARG A 92 -27.79 29.43 9.49
CA ARG A 92 -27.05 30.19 10.50
C ARG A 92 -27.36 29.70 11.91
N ARG A 93 -28.64 29.44 12.22
CA ARG A 93 -29.07 28.89 13.51
C ARG A 93 -28.40 27.55 13.84
N HIS A 94 -28.17 26.72 12.84
CA HIS A 94 -27.51 25.42 13.01
C HIS A 94 -26.01 25.45 12.72
N ASN A 95 -25.38 26.63 12.57
CA ASN A 95 -23.96 26.77 12.24
C ASN A 95 -23.53 25.95 11.00
N ALA A 96 -24.36 25.96 9.96
CA ALA A 96 -24.24 25.18 8.73
C ALA A 96 -24.17 26.06 7.48
N SER A 97 -23.72 27.31 7.63
CA SER A 97 -23.68 28.27 6.52
C SER A 97 -22.77 27.79 5.38
N VAL A 98 -23.10 28.19 4.15
CA VAL A 98 -22.27 27.94 2.96
C VAL A 98 -20.84 28.43 3.16
N ALA A 99 -20.66 29.58 3.81
CA ALA A 99 -19.34 30.11 4.15
C ALA A 99 -18.53 29.14 5.04
N ARG A 100 -19.17 28.53 6.05
CA ARG A 100 -18.51 27.57 6.93
C ARG A 100 -18.15 26.27 6.21
N ILE A 101 -19.03 25.78 5.31
CA ILE A 101 -18.72 24.63 4.47
C ILE A 101 -17.48 24.90 3.61
N ARG A 102 -17.38 26.10 3.02
CA ARG A 102 -16.21 26.51 2.21
C ARG A 102 -14.92 26.60 3.03
N ILE A 103 -14.98 27.04 4.29
CA ILE A 103 -13.80 27.05 5.18
C ILE A 103 -13.27 25.62 5.38
N VAL A 104 -14.15 24.65 5.64
CA VAL A 104 -13.73 23.25 5.79
C VAL A 104 -13.25 22.67 4.46
N ARG A 105 -13.84 23.10 3.35
CA ARG A 105 -13.42 22.69 2.00
C ARG A 105 -12.03 23.19 1.65
N ALA A 106 -11.72 24.46 1.91
CA ALA A 106 -10.40 25.03 1.68
C ALA A 106 -9.29 24.25 2.41
N ARG A 107 -9.57 23.81 3.65
CA ARG A 107 -8.67 22.93 4.41
C ARG A 107 -8.47 21.56 3.77
N ALA A 108 -9.53 20.96 3.24
CA ALA A 108 -9.41 19.73 2.47
C ALA A 108 -8.61 19.96 1.17
N ASP A 109 -8.80 21.09 0.50
CA ASP A 109 -8.08 21.47 -0.71
C ASP A 109 -6.58 21.70 -0.43
N GLU A 110 -6.22 22.26 0.72
CA GLU A 110 -4.82 22.39 1.17
C GLU A 110 -4.13 21.03 1.33
N LEU A 111 -4.85 20.01 1.83
CA LEU A 111 -4.34 18.63 1.82
C LEU A 111 -4.17 18.11 0.39
N LEU A 112 -5.16 18.34 -0.47
CA LEU A 112 -5.16 17.83 -1.85
C LEU A 112 -4.16 18.54 -2.78
N ALA A 113 -3.70 19.73 -2.42
CA ALA A 113 -2.65 20.47 -3.11
C ALA A 113 -1.26 19.85 -2.91
N ARG A 114 -1.10 18.92 -1.96
CA ARG A 114 0.17 18.20 -1.76
C ARG A 114 0.45 17.28 -2.94
N GLU A 115 1.74 17.15 -3.26
CA GLU A 115 2.19 16.22 -4.30
C GLU A 115 1.71 14.80 -3.95
N ARG A 116 0.95 14.22 -4.88
CA ARG A 116 0.47 12.85 -4.73
C ARG A 116 1.65 11.91 -4.97
N PRO A 117 1.97 11.04 -4.01
CA PRO A 117 2.94 10.00 -4.27
C PRO A 117 2.48 9.16 -5.46
N ASP A 118 3.40 8.85 -6.38
CA ASP A 118 3.13 7.93 -7.49
C ASP A 118 3.07 6.51 -6.94
N ILE A 119 1.95 6.19 -6.31
CA ILE A 119 1.62 4.83 -5.92
C ILE A 119 0.82 4.27 -7.06
N HIS A 120 1.49 3.49 -7.89
CA HIS A 120 0.81 2.71 -8.90
C HIS A 120 -0.35 1.98 -8.23
N ARG A 121 -1.54 2.07 -8.84
CA ARG A 121 -2.76 1.38 -8.40
C ARG A 121 -2.51 -0.12 -8.30
N THR A 122 -1.98 -0.58 -7.18
CA THR A 122 -1.89 -1.99 -6.84
C THR A 122 -3.23 -2.43 -6.29
N SER A 123 -3.66 -3.64 -6.62
CA SER A 123 -4.89 -4.25 -6.05
C SER A 123 -4.83 -4.44 -4.54
N PHE A 124 -3.66 -4.28 -3.95
CA PHE A 124 -3.42 -4.51 -2.55
C PHE A 124 -3.43 -3.20 -1.76
N ASP A 125 -4.16 -3.22 -0.65
CA ASP A 125 -4.52 -2.08 0.16
C ASP A 125 -3.44 -1.71 1.20
N ARG A 126 -3.78 -0.81 2.13
CA ARG A 126 -2.91 -0.40 3.24
C ARG A 126 -2.47 -1.58 4.13
N GLN A 127 -3.30 -2.60 4.28
CA GLN A 127 -3.00 -3.75 5.13
C GLN A 127 -1.90 -4.60 4.50
N PHE A 128 -1.97 -4.84 3.19
CA PHE A 128 -0.91 -5.57 2.50
C PHE A 128 0.45 -4.88 2.64
N TYR A 129 0.51 -3.55 2.48
CA TYR A 129 1.80 -2.86 2.62
C TYR A 129 2.36 -2.97 4.05
N ARG A 130 1.49 -3.03 5.07
CA ARG A 130 1.89 -3.36 6.46
C ARG A 130 2.47 -4.76 6.57
N GLU A 131 1.80 -5.74 5.97
CA GLU A 131 2.24 -7.13 5.98
C GLU A 131 3.60 -7.28 5.28
N VAL A 132 3.81 -6.60 4.15
CA VAL A 132 5.09 -6.60 3.43
C VAL A 132 6.19 -5.89 4.23
N ALA A 133 5.89 -4.77 4.88
CA ALA A 133 6.85 -4.08 5.74
C ALA A 133 7.26 -4.96 6.94
N ALA A 134 6.31 -5.57 7.62
CA ALA A 134 6.56 -6.49 8.73
C ALA A 134 7.30 -7.77 8.27
N PHE A 135 7.03 -8.24 7.04
CA PHE A 135 7.80 -9.31 6.42
C PHE A 135 9.26 -8.88 6.18
N ALA A 136 9.49 -7.68 5.64
CA ALA A 136 10.85 -7.17 5.40
C ALA A 136 11.66 -7.05 6.70
N ASP A 137 11.04 -6.61 7.79
CA ASP A 137 11.69 -6.54 9.11
C ASP A 137 12.11 -7.93 9.60
N ARG A 138 11.20 -8.93 9.55
CA ARG A 138 11.53 -10.32 9.91
C ARG A 138 12.54 -10.98 8.96
N PHE A 139 12.47 -10.68 7.68
CA PHE A 139 13.45 -11.11 6.67
C PHE A 139 14.85 -10.57 6.99
N ASN A 140 14.91 -9.35 7.51
CA ASN A 140 16.14 -8.70 7.93
C ASN A 140 16.65 -9.20 9.30
N GLU A 141 15.78 -9.71 10.16
CA GLU A 141 16.16 -10.33 11.43
C GLU A 141 16.74 -11.73 11.24
N SER A 142 16.08 -12.56 10.43
CA SER A 142 16.57 -13.90 10.06
C SER A 142 17.96 -13.88 9.42
N ALA A 143 18.32 -12.77 8.75
CA ALA A 143 19.66 -12.53 8.22
C ALA A 143 20.79 -12.67 9.25
N ARG A 144 20.52 -12.29 10.50
CA ARG A 144 21.52 -12.23 11.56
C ARG A 144 21.81 -13.61 12.16
N ALA A 145 20.96 -14.60 11.89
CA ALA A 145 21.04 -15.94 12.47
C ALA A 145 22.02 -16.89 11.77
N GLY A 146 22.70 -16.44 10.69
CA GLY A 146 23.88 -17.14 10.17
C GLY A 146 23.65 -18.34 9.24
N GLU A 147 22.42 -18.60 8.77
CA GLU A 147 22.14 -19.68 7.82
C GLU A 147 22.54 -19.32 6.37
N SER A 148 23.83 -19.09 6.11
CA SER A 148 24.32 -18.75 4.76
C SER A 148 24.33 -19.97 3.82
N GLY A 149 23.19 -20.27 3.21
CA GLY A 149 23.11 -21.17 2.05
C GLY A 149 23.47 -20.46 0.73
N THR A 150 24.00 -21.19 -0.26
CA THR A 150 24.36 -20.66 -1.61
C THR A 150 23.22 -19.94 -2.33
N VAL A 151 21.96 -20.26 -1.98
CA VAL A 151 20.75 -19.67 -2.57
C VAL A 151 20.42 -18.28 -2.00
N GLU A 152 20.89 -17.95 -0.79
CA GLU A 152 20.56 -16.66 -0.15
C GLU A 152 21.34 -15.49 -0.76
N ARG A 153 22.56 -15.72 -1.26
CA ARG A 153 23.40 -14.74 -1.98
C ARG A 153 22.82 -14.26 -3.32
N PHE A 154 21.66 -14.78 -3.73
CA PHE A 154 21.02 -14.33 -4.96
C PHE A 154 20.44 -12.92 -4.85
N LEU A 155 20.20 -12.43 -3.64
CA LEU A 155 19.65 -11.11 -3.42
C LEU A 155 20.72 -10.05 -3.13
N ASP A 156 22.01 -10.35 -3.14
CA ASP A 156 23.03 -9.35 -2.78
C ASP A 156 23.06 -8.19 -3.78
N SER A 157 22.97 -6.96 -3.27
CA SER A 157 23.10 -5.72 -4.04
C SER A 157 22.12 -5.59 -5.23
N GLU A 158 20.89 -6.09 -5.06
CA GLU A 158 19.85 -6.07 -6.09
C GLU A 158 18.86 -4.91 -5.91
N ARG A 159 18.26 -4.49 -7.03
CA ARG A 159 17.13 -3.57 -7.07
C ARG A 159 15.92 -4.35 -7.55
N VAL A 160 15.07 -4.71 -6.61
CA VAL A 160 14.03 -5.71 -6.82
C VAL A 160 12.70 -5.05 -7.15
N THR A 161 12.02 -5.55 -8.17
CA THR A 161 10.57 -5.40 -8.32
C THR A 161 9.91 -6.75 -8.01
N PHE A 162 9.02 -6.80 -7.03
CA PHE A 162 8.28 -7.99 -6.65
C PHE A 162 6.82 -7.85 -7.06
N VAL A 163 6.34 -8.77 -7.89
CA VAL A 163 4.99 -8.76 -8.45
C VAL A 163 4.20 -9.92 -7.86
N VAL A 164 3.06 -9.63 -7.23
CA VAL A 164 2.11 -10.64 -6.75
C VAL A 164 0.89 -10.61 -7.67
N GLU A 165 0.71 -11.67 -8.44
CA GLU A 165 -0.46 -11.83 -9.30
C GLU A 165 -1.71 -12.00 -8.46
N SER A 166 -2.79 -11.32 -8.85
CA SER A 166 -4.10 -11.46 -8.23
C SER A 166 -5.06 -12.16 -9.21
N PRO A 167 -5.75 -13.24 -8.80
CA PRO A 167 -6.75 -13.87 -9.66
C PRO A 167 -7.93 -12.91 -9.86
N GLY A 168 -8.01 -12.29 -11.04
CA GLY A 168 -9.12 -11.41 -11.42
C GLY A 168 -8.92 -9.92 -11.16
N GLY A 169 -7.69 -9.47 -10.90
CA GLY A 169 -7.39 -8.04 -10.70
C GLY A 169 -5.97 -7.65 -11.13
N PRO A 170 -5.64 -6.35 -11.14
CA PRO A 170 -4.27 -5.92 -11.39
C PRO A 170 -3.32 -6.50 -10.35
N PRO A 171 -2.04 -6.78 -10.67
CA PRO A 171 -1.11 -7.33 -9.71
C PRO A 171 -0.75 -6.33 -8.59
N ALA A 172 -0.34 -6.83 -7.42
CA ALA A 172 0.45 -6.02 -6.50
C ALA A 172 1.85 -5.88 -7.07
N VAL A 173 2.40 -4.68 -6.91
CA VAL A 173 3.80 -4.44 -7.19
C VAL A 173 4.39 -3.70 -6.00
N VAL A 174 5.46 -4.26 -5.46
CA VAL A 174 6.33 -3.57 -4.50
C VAL A 174 7.74 -3.60 -5.05
N SER A 175 8.55 -2.64 -4.64
CA SER A 175 9.95 -2.60 -5.00
C SER A 175 10.80 -2.27 -3.79
N PHE A 176 12.01 -2.79 -3.77
CA PHE A 176 12.96 -2.58 -2.70
C PHE A 176 14.39 -2.68 -3.22
N ARG A 177 15.35 -2.28 -2.41
CA ARG A 177 16.77 -2.59 -2.62
C ARG A 177 17.20 -3.64 -1.62
N THR A 178 18.25 -4.33 -1.97
CA THR A 178 18.95 -5.21 -1.04
C THR A 178 20.38 -4.75 -0.87
N THR A 179 20.87 -4.83 0.36
CA THR A 179 22.28 -4.58 0.70
C THR A 179 23.16 -5.76 0.27
N ASP A 180 24.47 -5.66 0.48
CA ASP A 180 25.43 -6.71 0.12
C ASP A 180 25.26 -7.99 0.93
N ASP A 181 24.66 -7.90 2.13
CA ASP A 181 24.26 -9.03 2.98
C ASP A 181 22.78 -9.43 2.79
N GLY A 182 22.18 -8.97 1.68
CA GLY A 182 20.83 -9.33 1.27
C GLY A 182 19.72 -8.76 2.16
N ARG A 183 19.96 -7.70 2.93
CA ARG A 183 18.91 -7.05 3.74
C ARG A 183 18.04 -6.17 2.88
N ILE A 184 16.73 -6.25 3.06
CA ILE A 184 15.74 -5.43 2.38
C ILE A 184 15.77 -4.01 2.95
N VAL A 185 15.97 -3.02 2.08
CA VAL A 185 15.93 -1.58 2.39
C VAL A 185 15.17 -0.85 1.29
N ASP A 186 14.81 0.43 1.52
CA ASP A 186 14.12 1.26 0.51
C ASP A 186 12.85 0.58 -0.08
N LEU A 187 12.06 -0.09 0.78
CA LEU A 187 10.77 -0.66 0.40
C LEU A 187 9.81 0.45 -0.05
N ARG A 188 9.19 0.25 -1.21
CA ARG A 188 8.24 1.17 -1.86
C ARG A 188 7.08 0.38 -2.47
N ALA A 189 5.93 1.02 -2.54
CA ALA A 189 4.83 0.53 -3.36
C ALA A 189 5.06 0.90 -4.83
N GLY A 190 4.66 0.03 -5.74
CA GLY A 190 4.89 0.20 -7.17
C GLY A 190 6.22 -0.33 -7.68
N ALA A 191 6.38 -0.29 -9.00
CA ALA A 191 7.60 -0.70 -9.68
C ALA A 191 8.66 0.41 -9.59
N ARG A 192 9.93 0.04 -9.65
CA ARG A 192 11.03 0.99 -9.82
C ARG A 192 11.60 0.88 -11.25
N PRO A 193 11.93 2.01 -11.91
CA PRO A 193 12.44 1.99 -13.28
C PRO A 193 13.86 1.41 -13.37
N ASP A 194 14.63 1.50 -12.28
CA ASP A 194 16.02 1.06 -12.16
C ASP A 194 16.17 -0.40 -11.67
N ALA A 195 15.11 -1.22 -11.73
CA ALA A 195 15.15 -2.60 -11.25
C ALA A 195 16.21 -3.44 -12.00
N THR A 196 16.91 -4.29 -11.27
CA THR A 196 17.86 -5.29 -11.80
C THR A 196 17.22 -6.66 -11.93
N VAL A 197 16.22 -6.96 -11.10
CA VAL A 197 15.49 -8.21 -11.11
C VAL A 197 14.01 -7.97 -10.85
N ARG A 198 13.19 -8.76 -11.55
CA ARG A 198 11.76 -8.85 -11.31
C ARG A 198 11.44 -10.25 -10.82
N PHE A 199 10.88 -10.34 -9.61
CA PHE A 199 10.26 -11.57 -9.13
C PHE A 199 8.76 -11.55 -9.39
N ARG A 200 8.19 -12.71 -9.69
CA ARG A 200 6.74 -12.90 -9.82
C ARG A 200 6.30 -14.11 -9.03
N THR A 201 5.15 -14.01 -8.38
CA THR A 201 4.49 -15.09 -7.67
C THR A 201 2.98 -14.88 -7.65
N ASP A 202 2.22 -15.87 -7.21
CA ASP A 202 0.78 -15.76 -6.98
C ASP A 202 0.44 -15.35 -5.53
N ALA A 203 -0.81 -14.95 -5.31
CA ALA A 203 -1.30 -14.53 -3.99
C ALA A 203 -1.23 -15.63 -2.91
N ARG A 204 -1.37 -16.92 -3.26
CA ARG A 204 -1.31 -18.03 -2.30
C ARG A 204 0.11 -18.23 -1.81
N THR A 205 1.08 -18.19 -2.70
CA THR A 205 2.50 -18.28 -2.38
C THR A 205 2.96 -17.07 -1.58
N ALA A 206 2.56 -15.85 -1.98
CA ALA A 206 2.87 -14.64 -1.20
C ALA A 206 2.38 -14.74 0.25
N ARG A 207 1.14 -15.19 0.48
CA ARG A 207 0.61 -15.40 1.85
C ARG A 207 1.42 -16.41 2.65
N ARG A 208 1.83 -17.53 2.03
CA ARG A 208 2.69 -18.53 2.69
C ARG A 208 4.04 -17.93 3.10
N LEU A 209 4.65 -17.14 2.21
CA LEU A 209 5.92 -16.47 2.50
C LEU A 209 5.78 -15.47 3.65
N PHE A 210 4.71 -14.68 3.67
CA PHE A 210 4.47 -13.69 4.74
C PHE A 210 4.14 -14.33 6.08
N ALA A 211 3.60 -15.54 6.11
CA ALA A 211 3.31 -16.27 7.35
C ALA A 211 4.51 -17.09 7.87
N ALA A 212 5.58 -17.24 7.10
CA ALA A 212 6.69 -18.11 7.46
C ALA A 212 7.45 -17.62 8.69
N GLU A 213 7.84 -18.56 9.57
CA GLU A 213 8.69 -18.30 10.73
C GLU A 213 10.11 -17.89 10.33
N ASN A 214 10.65 -18.53 9.29
CA ASN A 214 11.90 -18.13 8.63
C ASN A 214 11.62 -17.64 7.20
N PRO A 215 11.36 -16.34 7.02
CA PRO A 215 11.09 -15.73 5.71
C PRO A 215 12.15 -15.97 4.65
N ARG A 216 13.44 -15.98 5.03
CA ARG A 216 14.56 -16.17 4.12
C ARG A 216 14.57 -17.59 3.55
N ALA A 217 14.52 -18.59 4.43
CA ALA A 217 14.46 -19.99 4.02
C ALA A 217 13.21 -20.29 3.18
N ALA A 218 12.05 -19.76 3.57
CA ALA A 218 10.81 -19.93 2.81
C ALA A 218 10.89 -19.32 1.40
N PHE A 219 11.48 -18.12 1.28
CA PHE A 219 11.68 -17.47 -0.01
C PHE A 219 12.68 -18.21 -0.91
N ALA A 220 13.82 -18.63 -0.35
CA ALA A 220 14.81 -19.44 -1.05
C ALA A 220 14.21 -20.74 -1.57
N ARG A 221 13.39 -21.41 -0.75
CA ARG A 221 12.67 -22.62 -1.12
C ARG A 221 11.65 -22.35 -2.24
N ALA A 222 10.87 -21.28 -2.15
CA ALA A 222 9.91 -20.94 -3.20
C ALA A 222 10.58 -20.61 -4.55
N LEU A 223 11.78 -20.02 -4.54
CA LEU A 223 12.60 -19.85 -5.75
C LEU A 223 13.08 -21.20 -6.31
N LEU A 224 13.53 -22.10 -5.43
CA LEU A 224 13.97 -23.45 -5.80
C LEU A 224 12.82 -24.27 -6.38
N ASP A 225 11.63 -24.23 -5.77
CA ASP A 225 10.45 -25.00 -6.16
C ASP A 225 9.76 -24.40 -7.39
N GLY A 226 9.94 -23.10 -7.63
CA GLY A 226 9.43 -22.38 -8.81
C GLY A 226 8.14 -21.63 -8.57
N ASP A 227 7.62 -21.68 -7.34
CA ASP A 227 6.50 -20.88 -6.84
C ASP A 227 6.82 -19.36 -6.89
N VAL A 228 8.10 -19.00 -6.82
CA VAL A 228 8.61 -17.67 -7.15
C VAL A 228 9.51 -17.78 -8.38
N THR A 229 9.24 -16.97 -9.39
CA THR A 229 10.06 -16.89 -10.60
C THR A 229 10.87 -15.60 -10.61
N ALA A 230 12.11 -15.67 -11.09
CA ALA A 230 13.01 -14.53 -11.18
C ALA A 230 13.37 -14.23 -12.64
N ARG A 231 13.37 -12.95 -13.02
CA ARG A 231 13.81 -12.50 -14.34
C ARG A 231 14.66 -11.24 -14.21
N GLY A 232 15.90 -11.29 -14.71
CA GLY A 232 16.76 -10.13 -14.79
C GLY A 232 16.20 -9.03 -15.70
N VAL A 233 16.41 -7.77 -15.33
CA VAL A 233 15.95 -6.58 -16.04
C VAL A 233 17.15 -5.84 -16.62
N GLY A 234 17.11 -5.57 -17.93
CA GLY A 234 18.23 -5.02 -18.69
C GLY A 234 19.22 -6.09 -19.19
N PRO A 235 20.12 -5.74 -20.13
CA PRO A 235 20.97 -6.70 -20.85
C PRO A 235 21.92 -7.50 -19.94
N GLY A 236 22.63 -6.83 -19.02
CA GLY A 236 23.56 -7.51 -18.11
C GLY A 236 22.85 -8.42 -17.09
N ASN A 237 21.77 -7.96 -16.48
CA ASN A 237 21.08 -8.75 -15.46
C ASN A 237 20.29 -9.92 -16.05
N ARG A 238 19.79 -9.83 -17.30
CA ARG A 238 19.16 -10.98 -17.98
C ARG A 238 20.11 -12.17 -18.06
N PHE A 239 21.38 -11.93 -18.35
CA PHE A 239 22.39 -12.99 -18.38
C PHE A 239 22.69 -13.54 -16.98
N LYS A 240 23.01 -12.66 -16.01
CA LYS A 240 23.25 -13.04 -14.60
C LYS A 240 22.12 -13.90 -14.04
N TRP A 241 20.87 -13.45 -14.20
CA TRP A 241 19.70 -14.18 -13.71
C TRP A 241 19.34 -15.39 -14.56
N GLY A 242 19.68 -15.40 -15.85
CA GLY A 242 19.55 -16.58 -16.72
C GLY A 242 20.41 -17.75 -16.21
N VAL A 243 21.67 -17.49 -15.85
CA VAL A 243 22.57 -18.49 -15.26
C VAL A 243 22.02 -18.99 -13.91
N ARG A 244 21.66 -18.06 -13.01
CA ARG A 244 21.13 -18.40 -11.68
C ARG A 244 19.84 -19.23 -11.75
N THR A 245 18.91 -18.86 -12.62
CA THR A 245 17.67 -19.63 -12.84
C THR A 245 17.90 -20.97 -13.53
N GLY A 246 18.97 -21.12 -14.32
CA GLY A 246 19.43 -22.41 -14.82
C GLY A 246 19.87 -23.34 -13.70
N VAL A 247 20.68 -22.84 -12.76
CA VAL A 247 21.11 -23.59 -11.56
C VAL A 247 19.91 -24.02 -10.71
N LEU A 248 18.97 -23.10 -10.45
CA LEU A 248 17.74 -23.42 -9.70
C LEU A 248 16.94 -24.55 -10.35
N ARG A 249 16.80 -24.54 -11.68
CA ARG A 249 16.12 -25.61 -12.43
C ARG A 249 16.87 -26.95 -12.33
N GLY A 250 18.19 -26.93 -12.40
CA GLY A 250 19.02 -28.14 -12.23
C GLY A 250 18.84 -28.77 -10.84
N VAL A 251 18.89 -27.97 -9.78
CA VAL A 251 18.65 -28.45 -8.40
C VAL A 251 17.24 -29.04 -8.25
N ARG A 252 16.22 -28.40 -8.82
CA ARG A 252 14.84 -28.92 -8.82
C ARG A 252 14.72 -30.28 -9.50
N ALA A 253 15.38 -30.46 -10.65
CA ALA A 253 15.35 -31.71 -11.39
C ALA A 253 15.98 -32.86 -10.61
N VAL A 254 17.13 -32.63 -9.96
CA VAL A 254 17.80 -33.64 -9.11
C VAL A 254 16.94 -34.01 -7.91
N ARG A 255 16.32 -33.03 -7.24
CA ARG A 255 15.46 -33.29 -6.09
C ARG A 255 14.20 -34.07 -6.47
N GLY A 256 13.56 -33.73 -7.59
CA GLY A 256 12.40 -34.47 -8.10
C GLY A 256 12.72 -35.93 -8.44
N LEU A 257 13.94 -36.21 -8.93
CA LEU A 257 14.41 -37.58 -9.14
C LEU A 257 14.60 -38.34 -7.81
N GLN A 258 15.16 -37.71 -6.78
CA GLN A 258 15.34 -38.34 -5.46
C GLN A 258 14.01 -38.63 -4.74
N GLU A 259 13.05 -37.71 -4.80
CA GLU A 259 11.72 -37.90 -4.20
C GLU A 259 10.89 -38.96 -4.98
N GLY A 260 11.05 -39.04 -6.30
CA GLY A 260 10.45 -40.09 -7.12
C GLY A 260 11.02 -41.49 -6.86
N ILE A 261 12.30 -41.59 -6.49
CA ILE A 261 12.92 -42.87 -6.10
C ILE A 261 12.49 -43.29 -4.68
N ALA A 262 12.33 -42.33 -3.76
CA ALA A 262 11.91 -42.61 -2.38
C ALA A 262 10.41 -42.97 -2.24
N GLY A 263 9.57 -42.60 -3.21
CA GLY A 263 8.14 -42.98 -3.23
C GLY A 263 7.83 -44.33 -3.88
N VAL A 264 8.85 -45.06 -4.34
CA VAL A 264 8.73 -46.36 -5.02
C VAL A 264 9.31 -47.51 -4.17
N VAL A 265 9.66 -47.24 -2.91
CA VAL A 265 10.11 -48.25 -1.92
C VAL A 265 9.09 -48.38 -0.80
#